data_AF-A0A0X3T615-F1
#
_entry.id   AF-A0A0X3T615-F1
#
_cell.length_a   1.000
_cell.length_b   1.000
_cell.length_c   1.000
_cell.angle_alpha   90.00
_cell.angle_beta   90.00
_cell.angle_gamma   90.00
#
_symmetry.space_group_name_H-M   'P 1'
#
loop_
_entity.id
_entity.type
_entity.pdbx_description
1 polymer ?
#
loop_
_entity_poly.entity_id
_entity_poly.type
_entity_poly.pdbx_seq_one_letter_code
_entity_poly.pdbx_strand_id
1 'polypeptide(L)'
;MNLLDLPEEQRDHFSKSVQVLVQKHRIDPNEIFMNALESQEAPEMNYWMIKVLIQEHFVSPQQSVGQDAEGETVKPLQAAALLKNVGAVAALLEANAFQGSVTDKEFQLTARIASKQEDQAVLGVMMKYAQAMGHLETFMRELEGAPVH
;
A
#
# COMPACT_ATOMS: atom_id res chain seq x y z
N MET A 1 -10.41 -4.65 12.81
CA MET A 1 -10.11 -3.21 12.67
C MET A 1 -10.23 -2.83 11.19
N ASN A 2 -10.73 -1.64 10.86
CA ASN A 2 -10.78 -1.13 9.49
C ASN A 2 -9.58 -0.21 9.25
N LEU A 3 -8.59 -0.66 8.47
CA LEU A 3 -7.39 0.13 8.17
C LEU A 3 -7.64 1.28 7.20
N LEU A 4 -8.77 1.28 6.48
CA LEU A 4 -9.17 2.34 5.54
C LEU A 4 -9.92 3.49 6.24
N ASP A 5 -10.00 3.47 7.57
CA ASP A 5 -10.80 4.41 8.37
C ASP A 5 -10.14 4.61 9.75
N LEU A 6 -8.81 4.78 9.75
CA LEU A 6 -8.08 5.07 10.99
C LEU A 6 -8.28 6.53 11.40
N PRO A 7 -8.45 6.83 12.71
CA PRO A 7 -8.72 8.20 13.18
C PRO A 7 -7.57 9.15 12.87
N GLU A 8 -7.87 10.27 12.20
CA GLU A 8 -6.85 11.27 11.82
C GLU A 8 -6.08 11.85 13.01
N GLU A 9 -6.66 11.84 14.21
CA GLU A 9 -6.00 12.28 15.46
C GLU A 9 -4.68 11.52 15.74
N GLN A 10 -4.54 10.30 15.21
CA GLN A 10 -3.30 9.53 15.36
C GLN A 10 -2.18 10.06 14.47
N ARG A 11 -2.50 10.69 13.33
CA ARG A 11 -1.53 11.18 12.34
C ARG A 11 -0.48 12.08 12.98
N ASP A 12 -0.89 13.02 13.83
CA ASP A 12 -0.01 14.05 14.41
C ASP A 12 1.20 13.47 15.16
N HIS A 13 1.06 12.29 15.76
CA HIS A 13 2.16 11.60 16.44
C HIS A 13 3.20 11.09 15.45
N PHE A 14 2.75 10.58 14.31
CA PHE A 14 3.61 10.10 13.22
C PHE A 14 4.22 11.27 12.46
N SER A 15 3.48 12.34 12.18
CA SER A 15 4.01 13.57 11.58
C SER A 15 5.20 14.12 12.37
N LYS A 16 5.08 14.24 13.70
CA LYS A 16 6.19 14.68 14.56
C LYS A 16 7.37 13.72 14.52
N SER A 17 7.11 12.42 14.55
CA SER A 17 8.16 11.39 14.56
C SER A 17 8.95 11.40 13.25
N VAL A 18 8.27 11.39 12.11
CA VAL A 18 8.90 11.48 10.78
C VAL A 18 9.64 12.81 10.63
N GLN A 19 9.04 13.93 11.07
CA GLN A 19 9.71 15.23 11.06
C GLN A 19 11.03 15.21 11.85
N VAL A 20 11.08 14.56 13.01
CA VAL A 20 12.31 14.41 13.79
C VAL A 20 13.35 13.58 13.03
N LEU A 21 12.96 12.46 12.43
CA LEU A 21 13.86 11.64 11.61
C LEU A 21 14.46 12.43 10.44
N VAL A 22 13.63 13.19 9.73
CA VAL A 22 14.06 13.97 8.56
C VAL A 22 14.89 15.20 8.97
N GLN A 23 14.45 15.99 9.93
CA GLN A 23 15.08 17.27 10.25
C GLN A 23 16.27 17.14 11.19
N LYS A 24 16.13 16.32 12.24
CA LYS A 24 17.17 16.17 13.27
C LYS A 24 18.17 15.08 12.89
N HIS A 25 17.69 13.93 12.43
CA HIS A 25 18.53 12.79 12.07
C HIS A 25 18.97 12.79 10.60
N ARG A 26 18.44 13.71 9.78
CA ARG A 26 18.83 13.90 8.37
C ARG A 26 18.65 12.65 7.51
N ILE A 27 17.68 11.80 7.87
CA ILE A 27 17.35 10.60 7.10
C ILE A 27 16.50 11.03 5.88
N ASP A 28 16.78 10.46 4.71
CA ASP A 28 16.00 10.69 3.50
C ASP A 28 14.58 10.15 3.69
N PRO A 29 13.52 10.95 3.44
CA PRO A 29 12.14 10.45 3.48
C PRO A 29 11.90 9.19 2.63
N ASN A 30 12.60 9.02 1.50
CA ASN A 30 12.49 7.82 0.67
C ASN A 30 13.07 6.59 1.38
N GLU A 31 14.16 6.75 2.15
CA GLU A 31 14.72 5.67 2.96
C GLU A 31 13.76 5.26 4.08
N ILE A 32 13.13 6.23 4.76
CA ILE A 32 12.10 5.96 5.77
C ILE A 32 10.90 5.24 5.13
N PHE A 33 10.50 5.65 3.92
CA PHE A 33 9.41 5.02 3.17
C PHE A 33 9.72 3.56 2.83
N MET A 34 10.92 3.28 2.33
CA MET A 34 11.35 1.91 2.04
C MET A 34 11.38 1.05 3.31
N ASN A 35 11.89 1.58 4.41
CA ASN A 35 11.88 0.88 5.70
C ASN A 35 10.46 0.60 6.19
N ALA A 36 9.53 1.55 6.07
CA ALA A 36 8.12 1.36 6.44
C ALA A 36 7.39 0.36 5.52
N LEU A 37 7.80 0.29 4.25
CA LEU A 37 7.28 -0.67 3.27
C LEU A 37 7.73 -2.10 3.59
N GLU A 38 8.99 -2.28 3.99
CA GLU A 38 9.61 -3.56 4.35
C GLU A 38 9.31 -4.03 5.79
N SER A 39 8.82 -3.11 6.62
CA SER A 39 8.51 -3.34 8.03
C SER A 39 7.41 -4.38 8.25
N GLN A 40 7.62 -5.27 9.23
CA GLN A 40 6.61 -6.20 9.76
C GLN A 40 6.01 -5.71 11.09
N GLU A 41 6.20 -4.44 11.44
CA GLU A 41 5.60 -3.82 12.61
C GLU A 41 4.06 -3.76 12.51
N ALA A 42 3.42 -3.27 13.56
CA ALA A 42 1.96 -3.14 13.62
C ALA A 42 1.39 -2.44 12.37
N PRO A 43 0.31 -2.96 11.75
CA PRO A 43 -0.28 -2.38 10.55
C PRO A 43 -0.60 -0.88 10.66
N GLU A 44 -1.06 -0.41 11.81
CA GLU A 44 -1.36 1.00 12.06
C GLU A 44 -0.11 1.88 11.96
N MET A 45 1.04 1.39 12.42
CA MET A 45 2.32 2.10 12.33
C MET A 45 2.74 2.24 10.87
N ASN A 46 2.74 1.14 10.11
CA ASN A 46 3.11 1.19 8.70
C ASN A 46 2.14 2.06 7.89
N TYR A 47 0.84 1.99 8.17
CA TYR A 47 -0.17 2.83 7.55
C TYR A 47 0.15 4.32 7.74
N TRP A 48 0.32 4.77 8.99
CA TRP A 48 0.52 6.19 9.25
C TRP A 48 1.88 6.70 8.76
N MET A 49 2.94 5.91 8.90
CA MET A 49 4.26 6.27 8.38
C MET A 49 4.21 6.51 6.86
N ILE A 50 3.64 5.57 6.10
CA ILE A 50 3.49 5.71 4.65
C ILE A 50 2.63 6.93 4.28
N LYS A 51 1.48 7.10 4.93
CA LYS A 51 0.56 8.21 4.67
C LYS A 51 1.20 9.58 4.94
N VAL A 52 1.91 9.74 6.05
CA VAL A 52 2.65 10.97 6.39
C VAL A 52 3.77 11.24 5.39
N LEU A 53 4.55 10.22 5.01
CA LEU A 53 5.65 10.39 4.05
C LEU A 53 5.16 10.85 2.67
N ILE A 54 4.02 10.33 2.21
CA ILE A 54 3.39 10.76 0.96
C ILE A 54 2.84 12.19 1.08
N GLN A 55 2.09 12.48 2.14
CA GLN A 55 1.33 13.72 2.27
C GLN A 55 2.18 14.94 2.67
N GLU A 56 3.14 14.74 3.57
CA GLU A 56 3.90 15.83 4.20
C GLU A 56 5.35 15.91 3.71
N HIS A 57 5.89 14.80 3.22
CA HIS A 57 7.26 14.71 2.73
C HIS A 57 7.36 14.44 1.22
N PHE A 58 6.23 14.42 0.52
CA PHE A 58 6.14 14.31 -0.94
C PHE A 58 6.85 13.10 -1.53
N VAL A 59 6.96 12.01 -0.76
CA VAL A 59 7.47 10.74 -1.29
C VAL A 59 6.49 10.22 -2.33
N SER A 60 7.00 9.89 -3.52
CA SER A 60 6.14 9.42 -4.61
C SER A 60 5.59 8.03 -4.31
N PRO A 61 4.26 7.84 -4.26
CA PRO A 61 3.66 6.54 -4.01
C PRO A 61 3.67 5.62 -5.25
N GLN A 62 4.11 6.12 -6.41
CA GLN A 62 4.26 5.36 -7.66
C GLN A 62 5.72 5.22 -8.12
N GLN A 63 6.69 5.50 -7.23
CA GLN A 63 8.10 5.30 -7.55
C GLN A 63 8.42 3.83 -7.88
N SER A 64 9.51 3.57 -8.59
CA SER A 64 10.04 2.21 -8.71
C SER A 64 10.69 1.83 -7.39
N VAL A 65 10.35 0.66 -6.86
CA VAL A 65 10.96 0.09 -5.64
C VAL A 65 11.76 -1.19 -5.93
N GLY A 66 11.78 -1.63 -7.18
CA GLY A 66 12.52 -2.80 -7.62
C GLY A 66 12.11 -3.25 -9.01
N GLN A 67 12.63 -4.41 -9.40
CA GLN A 67 12.25 -5.14 -10.60
C GLN A 67 11.93 -6.59 -10.24
N ASP A 68 10.97 -7.19 -10.94
CA ASP A 68 10.69 -8.62 -10.79
C ASP A 68 11.64 -9.47 -11.66
N ALA A 69 11.41 -10.80 -11.65
CA ALA A 69 12.23 -11.75 -12.39
C ALA A 69 12.14 -11.59 -13.93
N GLU A 70 11.11 -10.90 -14.43
CA GLU A 70 10.91 -10.60 -15.85
C GLU A 70 11.44 -9.21 -16.22
N GLY A 71 11.97 -8.46 -15.24
CA GLY A 71 12.48 -7.10 -15.41
C GLY A 71 11.38 -6.03 -15.35
N GLU A 72 10.16 -6.39 -15.01
CA GLU A 72 9.04 -5.45 -14.87
C GLU A 72 9.21 -4.63 -13.58
N THR A 73 8.82 -3.36 -13.64
CA THR A 73 8.94 -2.46 -12.50
C THR A 73 7.95 -2.83 -11.41
N VAL A 74 8.47 -3.07 -10.21
CA VAL A 74 7.66 -3.23 -9.00
C VAL A 74 7.42 -1.85 -8.38
N LYS A 75 6.15 -1.54 -8.13
CA LYS A 75 5.69 -0.32 -7.45
C LYS A 75 5.34 -0.59 -5.98
N PRO A 76 5.25 0.45 -5.12
CA PRO A 76 5.00 0.29 -3.69
C PRO A 76 3.77 -0.55 -3.36
N LEU A 77 2.66 -0.41 -4.10
CA LEU A 77 1.43 -1.17 -3.80
C LEU A 77 1.65 -2.69 -4.00
N GLN A 78 2.35 -3.06 -5.07
CA GLN A 78 2.68 -4.46 -5.35
C GLN A 78 3.70 -5.00 -4.34
N ALA A 79 4.71 -4.21 -4.00
CA ALA A 79 5.70 -4.56 -2.98
C ALA A 79 5.06 -4.76 -1.60
N ALA A 80 4.15 -3.87 -1.19
CA ALA A 80 3.42 -4.00 0.07
C ALA A 80 2.61 -5.30 0.12
N ALA A 81 1.95 -5.67 -0.99
CA ALA A 81 1.24 -6.95 -1.08
C ALA A 81 2.20 -8.15 -1.05
N LEU A 82 3.34 -8.08 -1.75
CA LEU A 82 4.36 -9.14 -1.72
C LEU A 82 4.93 -9.38 -0.31
N LEU A 83 5.07 -8.31 0.46
CA LEU A 83 5.61 -8.28 1.82
C LEU A 83 4.54 -8.49 2.90
N LYS A 84 3.28 -8.73 2.51
CA LYS A 84 2.14 -8.91 3.43
C LYS A 84 1.91 -7.71 4.38
N ASN A 85 2.35 -6.53 3.97
CA ASN A 85 2.27 -5.31 4.75
C ASN A 85 0.90 -4.64 4.54
N VAL A 86 -0.11 -5.17 5.21
CA VAL A 86 -1.51 -4.71 5.08
C VAL A 86 -1.71 -3.23 5.43
N GLY A 87 -0.90 -2.70 6.35
CA GLY A 87 -0.90 -1.27 6.70
C GLY A 87 -0.45 -0.38 5.55
N ALA A 88 0.68 -0.74 4.93
CA ALA A 88 1.17 -0.04 3.75
C ALA A 88 0.20 -0.16 2.56
N VAL A 89 -0.40 -1.34 2.33
CA VAL A 89 -1.45 -1.51 1.31
C VAL A 89 -2.59 -0.53 1.53
N ALA A 90 -3.15 -0.47 2.75
CA ALA A 90 -4.25 0.43 3.06
C ALA A 90 -3.90 1.91 2.80
N ALA A 91 -2.71 2.37 3.24
CA ALA A 91 -2.28 3.75 3.03
C ALA A 91 -2.07 4.08 1.54
N LEU A 92 -1.51 3.16 0.77
CA LEU A 92 -1.28 3.32 -0.67
C LEU A 92 -2.59 3.34 -1.46
N LEU A 93 -3.59 2.53 -1.07
CA LEU A 93 -4.91 2.56 -1.68
C LEU A 93 -5.62 3.90 -1.44
N GLU A 94 -5.62 4.40 -0.21
CA GLU A 94 -6.18 5.72 0.09
C GLU A 94 -5.47 6.86 -0.65
N ALA A 95 -4.16 6.71 -0.89
CA ALA A 95 -3.39 7.65 -1.71
C ALA A 95 -3.62 7.48 -3.22
N ASN A 96 -4.49 6.56 -3.66
CA ASN A 96 -4.68 6.18 -5.07
C ASN A 96 -3.36 5.84 -5.77
N ALA A 97 -2.50 5.07 -5.09
CA ALA A 97 -1.14 4.73 -5.53
C ALA A 97 -1.08 3.63 -6.61
N PHE A 98 -1.96 3.70 -7.59
CA PHE A 98 -2.02 2.79 -8.73
C PHE A 98 -2.56 3.52 -9.96
N GLN A 99 -2.31 2.98 -11.14
CA GLN A 99 -2.82 3.51 -12.40
C GLN A 99 -4.15 2.87 -12.78
N GLY A 100 -5.08 3.72 -13.21
CA GLY A 100 -6.43 3.29 -13.62
C GLY A 100 -7.39 3.18 -12.44
N SER A 101 -8.19 2.14 -12.46
CA SER A 101 -9.28 1.83 -11.53
C SER A 101 -9.04 0.50 -10.81
N VAL A 102 -9.94 0.15 -9.89
CA VAL A 102 -9.84 -1.11 -9.12
C VAL A 102 -10.04 -2.37 -9.96
N THR A 103 -10.42 -2.22 -11.23
CA THR A 103 -10.55 -3.31 -12.21
C THR A 103 -9.37 -3.36 -13.19
N ASP A 104 -8.46 -2.38 -13.12
CA ASP A 104 -7.32 -2.32 -14.04
C ASP A 104 -6.13 -3.16 -13.57
N LYS A 105 -5.18 -3.34 -14.51
CA LYS A 105 -4.04 -4.27 -14.38
C LYS A 105 -3.29 -4.14 -13.06
N GLU A 106 -2.98 -2.92 -12.60
CA GLU A 106 -2.14 -2.73 -11.40
C GLU A 106 -2.85 -3.16 -10.12
N PHE A 107 -4.13 -2.82 -9.99
CA PHE A 107 -4.94 -3.23 -8.84
C PHE A 107 -5.18 -4.74 -8.89
N GLN A 108 -5.57 -5.28 -10.05
CA GLN A 108 -5.78 -6.72 -10.22
C GLN A 108 -4.50 -7.54 -9.98
N LEU A 109 -3.34 -7.08 -10.42
CA LEU A 109 -2.06 -7.74 -10.14
C LEU A 109 -1.79 -7.81 -8.64
N THR A 110 -2.00 -6.70 -7.92
CA THR A 110 -1.83 -6.65 -6.46
C THR A 110 -2.76 -7.63 -5.75
N ALA A 111 -4.03 -7.72 -6.19
CA ALA A 111 -4.99 -8.67 -5.64
C ALA A 111 -4.59 -10.12 -5.93
N ARG A 112 -4.07 -10.41 -7.12
CA ARG A 112 -3.57 -11.75 -7.48
C ARG A 112 -2.34 -12.14 -6.66
N ILE A 113 -1.43 -11.20 -6.39
CA ILE A 113 -0.29 -11.44 -5.49
C ILE A 113 -0.80 -11.88 -4.13
N ALA A 114 -1.72 -11.11 -3.53
CA ALA A 114 -2.30 -11.43 -2.23
C ALA A 114 -3.04 -12.79 -2.24
N SER A 115 -3.82 -13.06 -3.29
CA SER A 115 -4.52 -14.34 -3.46
C SER A 115 -3.56 -15.53 -3.57
N LYS A 116 -2.48 -15.40 -4.35
CA LYS A 116 -1.46 -16.46 -4.51
C LYS A 116 -0.71 -16.73 -3.21
N GLN A 117 -0.53 -15.72 -2.38
CA GLN A 117 0.11 -15.83 -1.08
C GLN A 117 -0.84 -16.22 0.06
N GLU A 118 -2.12 -16.48 -0.26
CA GLU A 118 -3.21 -16.75 0.69
C GLU A 118 -3.38 -15.64 1.75
N ASP A 119 -3.02 -14.40 1.41
CA ASP A 119 -3.10 -13.26 2.32
C ASP A 119 -4.51 -12.67 2.35
N GLN A 120 -5.33 -13.20 3.24
CA GLN A 120 -6.71 -12.76 3.46
C GLN A 120 -6.79 -11.34 4.02
N ALA A 121 -5.76 -10.84 4.70
CA ALA A 121 -5.77 -9.50 5.27
C ALA A 121 -5.62 -8.45 4.16
N VAL A 122 -4.63 -8.63 3.28
CA VAL A 122 -4.43 -7.77 2.11
C VAL A 122 -5.62 -7.85 1.16
N LEU A 123 -6.08 -9.05 0.80
CA LEU A 123 -7.27 -9.22 -0.04
C LEU A 123 -8.51 -8.54 0.56
N GLY A 124 -8.73 -8.71 1.87
CA GLY A 124 -9.86 -8.09 2.56
C GLY A 124 -9.83 -6.57 2.51
N VAL A 125 -8.64 -5.95 2.62
CA VAL A 125 -8.47 -4.50 2.46
C VAL A 125 -8.77 -4.06 1.04
N MET A 126 -8.25 -4.77 0.04
CA MET A 126 -8.50 -4.45 -1.37
C MET A 126 -9.98 -4.58 -1.75
N MET A 127 -10.67 -5.62 -1.26
CA MET A 127 -12.11 -5.81 -1.45
C MET A 127 -12.91 -4.66 -0.83
N LYS A 128 -12.58 -4.26 0.42
CA LYS A 128 -13.24 -3.13 1.07
C LYS A 128 -13.03 -1.81 0.32
N TYR A 129 -11.83 -1.60 -0.20
CA TYR A 129 -11.54 -0.42 -1.02
C TYR A 129 -12.36 -0.45 -2.33
N ALA A 130 -12.38 -1.57 -3.04
CA ALA A 130 -13.20 -1.74 -4.25
C ALA A 130 -14.70 -1.56 -3.97
N GLN A 131 -15.17 -2.01 -2.80
CA GLN A 131 -16.54 -1.79 -2.33
C GLN A 131 -16.82 -0.31 -2.10
N ALA A 132 -15.92 0.42 -1.45
CA ALA A 132 -16.05 1.86 -1.24
C ALA A 132 -16.10 2.64 -2.56
N MET A 133 -15.42 2.13 -3.61
CA MET A 133 -15.46 2.68 -4.96
C MET A 133 -16.66 2.20 -5.79
N GLY A 134 -17.53 1.33 -5.26
CA GLY A 134 -18.73 0.85 -5.97
C GLY A 134 -18.45 -0.22 -7.05
N HIS A 135 -17.30 -0.88 -7.00
CA HIS A 135 -16.82 -1.80 -8.05
C HIS A 135 -16.53 -3.22 -7.56
N LEU A 136 -16.97 -3.60 -6.35
CA LEU A 136 -16.65 -4.90 -5.74
C LEU A 136 -17.03 -6.10 -6.64
N GLU A 137 -18.23 -6.11 -7.22
CA GLU A 137 -18.70 -7.23 -8.04
C GLU A 137 -17.83 -7.43 -9.30
N THR A 138 -17.49 -6.35 -9.99
CA THR A 138 -16.62 -6.40 -11.17
C THR A 138 -15.21 -6.82 -10.78
N PHE A 139 -14.68 -6.26 -9.69
CA PHE A 139 -13.38 -6.63 -9.15
C PHE A 139 -13.27 -8.14 -8.87
N MET A 140 -14.26 -8.72 -8.17
CA MET A 140 -14.27 -10.15 -7.84
C MET A 140 -14.34 -11.03 -9.09
N ARG A 141 -15.19 -10.67 -10.05
CA ARG A 141 -15.31 -11.41 -11.32
C ARG A 141 -14.00 -11.48 -12.07
N GLU A 142 -13.26 -10.38 -12.13
CA GLU A 142 -11.97 -10.31 -12.80
C GLU A 142 -10.85 -11.04 -12.06
N LEU A 143 -10.95 -11.11 -10.73
CA LEU A 143 -10.02 -11.89 -9.91
C LEU A 143 -10.25 -13.40 -10.11
N GLU A 144 -11.51 -13.84 -10.16
CA GLU A 144 -11.89 -15.24 -10.39
C GLU A 144 -11.63 -15.70 -11.84
N GLY A 145 -11.79 -14.80 -12.81
CA GLY A 145 -11.66 -15.11 -14.24
C GLY A 145 -10.23 -15.09 -14.80
N ALA A 146 -9.23 -14.74 -13.98
CA ALA A 146 -7.86 -14.58 -14.45
C ALA A 146 -7.06 -15.90 -14.40
N PRO A 147 -6.37 -16.31 -15.48
CA PRO A 147 -5.52 -17.49 -15.45
C PRO A 147 -4.36 -17.31 -14.47
N VAL A 148 -4.11 -18.36 -13.68
CA VAL A 148 -2.97 -18.46 -12.75
C VAL A 148 -1.73 -18.89 -13.55
N HIS A 149 -1.13 -17.98 -14.31
CA HIS A 149 0.12 -18.24 -15.03
C HIS A 149 1.19 -17.28 -14.54
#